data_AF-A0AAW5JUS1-F1
#
_entry.id   AF-A0AAW5JUS1-F1
#
_cell.length_a   1.000
_cell.length_b   1.000
_cell.length_c   1.000
_cell.angle_alpha   90.00
_cell.angle_beta   90.00
_cell.angle_gamma   90.00
#
_symmetry.space_group_name_H-M   'P 1'
#
loop_
_entity.id
_entity.type
_entity.pdbx_description
1 polymer ?
#
loop_
_entity_poly.entity_id
_entity_poly.type
_entity_poly.pdbx_seq_one_letter_code
_entity_poly.pdbx_strand_id
1 'polypeptide(L)'
;NLYNLSDEATVAEAMDSRAFSEFCGVESSNQVPDGDTLGRFRHILVHNGLQEQLFAQVIKLLREKGLLLKKGTIVDSTIISAPSS
;
A
#
# COMPACT_ATOMS: atom_id res chain seq x y z
N ASN A 1 -14.32 5.37 5.17
CA ASN A 1 -14.45 5.11 3.72
C ASN A 1 -13.27 5.76 3.01
N LEU A 2 -12.05 5.46 3.46
CA LEU A 2 -10.87 6.30 3.17
C LEU A 2 -9.84 5.47 2.42
N TYR A 3 -10.09 5.26 1.13
CA TYR A 3 -9.18 4.67 0.13
C TYR A 3 -9.27 3.15 -0.05
N ASN A 4 -10.38 2.74 -0.67
CA ASN A 4 -10.42 1.54 -1.49
C ASN A 4 -9.76 1.83 -2.84
N LEU A 5 -8.42 1.91 -2.89
CA LEU A 5 -7.69 2.29 -4.11
C LEU A 5 -7.69 1.11 -5.08
N SER A 6 -8.19 1.32 -6.29
CA SER A 6 -7.82 0.49 -7.43
C SER A 6 -6.33 0.68 -7.75
N ASP A 7 -5.80 -0.14 -8.67
CA ASP A 7 -4.41 0.02 -9.12
C ASP A 7 -4.20 1.43 -9.71
N GLU A 8 -5.18 1.98 -10.44
CA GLU A 8 -5.15 3.35 -11.00
C GLU A 8 -5.20 4.42 -9.91
N ALA A 9 -6.01 4.23 -8.88
CA ALA A 9 -6.10 5.19 -7.79
C ALA A 9 -4.80 5.19 -6.96
N THR A 10 -4.14 4.05 -6.83
CA THR A 10 -2.81 3.94 -6.19
C THR A 10 -1.75 4.70 -7.00
N VAL A 11 -1.78 4.57 -8.32
CA VAL A 11 -0.90 5.31 -9.25
C VAL A 11 -1.15 6.82 -9.15
N ALA A 12 -2.41 7.25 -9.11
CA ALA A 12 -2.76 8.66 -8.95
C ALA A 12 -2.24 9.23 -7.62
N GLU A 13 -2.45 8.54 -6.51
CA GLU A 13 -1.94 8.98 -5.19
C GLU A 13 -0.41 9.06 -5.16
N ALA A 14 0.30 8.12 -5.78
CA ALA A 14 1.76 8.16 -5.88
C ALA A 14 2.29 9.36 -6.68
N MET A 15 1.49 9.93 -7.59
CA MET A 15 1.83 11.14 -8.36
C MET A 15 1.42 12.43 -7.64
N ASP A 16 0.24 12.44 -7.03
CA ASP A 16 -0.38 13.68 -6.53
C ASP A 16 -0.09 13.96 -5.05
N SER A 17 0.19 12.91 -4.26
CA SER A 17 0.43 13.02 -2.82
C SER A 17 1.91 12.92 -2.50
N ARG A 18 2.48 14.03 -2.01
CA ARG A 18 3.87 14.07 -1.55
C ARG A 18 4.19 13.05 -0.47
N ALA A 19 3.26 12.81 0.45
CA ALA A 19 3.44 11.80 1.49
C ALA A 19 3.52 10.39 0.90
N PHE A 20 2.71 10.11 -0.13
CA PHE A 20 2.69 8.82 -0.81
C PHE A 20 3.93 8.64 -1.71
N SER A 21 4.34 9.68 -2.43
CA SER A 21 5.56 9.65 -3.24
C SER A 21 6.81 9.47 -2.38
N GLU A 22 6.92 10.19 -1.26
CA GLU A 22 8.01 10.02 -0.28
C GLU A 22 7.99 8.61 0.33
N PHE A 23 6.81 8.07 0.67
CA PHE A 23 6.69 6.71 1.18
C PHE A 23 7.10 5.64 0.15
N CYS A 24 6.71 5.82 -1.11
CA CYS A 24 7.06 4.92 -2.22
C CYS A 24 8.50 5.11 -2.73
N GLY A 25 9.22 6.14 -2.26
CA GLY A 25 10.56 6.47 -2.75
C GLY A 25 10.58 6.96 -4.21
N VAL A 26 9.50 7.61 -4.63
CA VAL A 26 9.34 8.18 -5.98
C VAL A 26 9.74 9.65 -5.96
N GLU A 27 10.69 10.03 -6.80
CA GLU A 27 11.20 11.41 -6.94
C GLU A 27 10.55 12.17 -8.09
N SER A 28 9.99 11.46 -9.07
CA SER A 28 9.29 12.05 -10.22
C SER A 28 8.15 11.17 -10.72
N SER A 29 7.11 11.79 -11.28
CA SER A 29 5.94 11.08 -11.82
C SER A 29 6.29 10.06 -12.91
N ASN A 30 7.38 10.27 -13.65
CA ASN A 30 7.85 9.34 -14.68
C ASN A 30 8.34 7.98 -14.13
N GLN A 31 8.55 7.88 -12.81
CA GLN A 31 8.90 6.61 -12.15
C GLN A 31 7.66 5.84 -11.69
N VAL A 32 6.48 6.47 -11.69
CA VAL A 32 5.23 5.80 -11.31
C VAL A 32 4.75 4.96 -12.50
N PRO A 33 4.57 3.64 -12.35
CA PRO A 33 4.04 2.80 -13.42
C PRO A 33 2.58 3.17 -13.72
N ASP A 34 2.10 2.81 -14.91
CA ASP A 34 0.66 2.85 -15.18
C ASP A 34 -0.10 1.80 -14.35
N GLY A 35 -1.42 1.98 -14.25
CA GLY A 35 -2.31 1.10 -13.47
C GLY A 35 -2.23 -0.36 -13.92
N ASP A 36 -2.15 -0.60 -15.23
CA ASP A 36 -2.01 -1.94 -15.79
C ASP A 36 -0.73 -2.64 -15.36
N THR A 37 0.39 -1.92 -15.32
CA THR A 37 1.68 -2.44 -14.87
C THR A 37 1.66 -2.76 -13.38
N LEU A 38 1.06 -1.90 -12.57
CA LEU A 38 0.87 -2.17 -11.14
C LEU A 38 -0.05 -3.38 -10.91
N GLY A 39 -1.15 -3.48 -11.66
CA GLY A 39 -2.08 -4.61 -11.60
C GLY A 39 -1.43 -5.93 -12.02
N ARG A 40 -0.61 -5.94 -13.07
CA ARG A 40 0.18 -7.13 -13.47
C ARG A 40 1.15 -7.56 -12.36
N PHE A 41 1.86 -6.61 -11.74
CA PHE A 41 2.74 -6.91 -10.62
C PHE A 41 1.98 -7.52 -9.44
N ARG A 42 0.84 -6.93 -9.07
CA ARG A 42 -0.05 -7.46 -8.03
C ARG A 42 -0.50 -8.89 -8.35
N HIS A 43 -0.90 -9.15 -9.60
CA HIS A 43 -1.29 -10.50 -10.03
C HIS A 43 -0.16 -11.52 -9.86
N ILE A 44 1.09 -11.16 -10.19
CA ILE A 44 2.26 -12.02 -9.99
C ILE A 44 2.45 -12.33 -8.49
N LEU A 45 2.31 -11.33 -7.61
CA LEU A 45 2.43 -11.55 -6.15
C LEU A 45 1.35 -12.48 -5.61
N VAL A 46 0.09 -12.33 -6.06
CA VAL A 46 -1.02 -13.20 -5.66
C VAL A 46 -0.79 -14.62 -6.16
N HIS A 47 -0.46 -14.77 -7.45
CA HIS A 47 -0.25 -16.07 -8.08
C HIS A 47 0.84 -16.89 -7.39
N ASN A 48 1.90 -16.22 -6.90
CA ASN A 48 3.00 -16.85 -6.19
C ASN A 48 2.79 -16.93 -4.65
N GLY A 49 1.63 -16.51 -4.13
CA GLY A 49 1.35 -16.50 -2.69
C GLY A 49 2.25 -15.55 -1.88
N LEU A 50 2.89 -14.58 -2.54
CA LEU A 50 3.84 -13.65 -1.92
C LEU A 50 3.14 -12.46 -1.27
N GLN A 51 1.92 -12.11 -1.70
CA GLN A 51 1.18 -10.98 -1.14
C GLN A 51 1.05 -11.07 0.39
N GLU A 52 0.57 -12.21 0.89
CA GLU A 52 0.36 -12.40 2.33
C GLU A 52 1.67 -12.41 3.11
N GLN A 53 2.73 -13.01 2.54
CA GLN A 53 4.05 -13.07 3.16
C GLN A 53 4.70 -11.69 3.28
N LEU A 54 4.61 -10.87 2.23
CA LEU A 54 5.12 -9.50 2.23
C LEU A 54 4.33 -8.65 3.23
N PHE A 55 3.00 -8.74 3.22
CA PHE A 55 2.16 -8.01 4.16
C PHE A 55 2.47 -8.39 5.61
N ALA A 56 2.61 -9.69 5.92
CA ALA A 56 2.97 -10.16 7.24
C ALA A 56 4.33 -9.62 7.72
N GLN A 57 5.32 -9.53 6.82
CA GLN A 57 6.62 -8.95 7.13
C GLN A 57 6.55 -7.45 7.42
N VAL A 58 5.79 -6.69 6.63
CA VAL A 58 5.56 -5.26 6.88
C VAL A 58 4.87 -5.05 8.23
N ILE A 59 3.82 -5.83 8.51
CA ILE A 59 3.12 -5.80 9.81
C ILE A 59 4.08 -6.16 10.96
N LYS A 60 4.94 -7.16 10.79
CA LYS A 60 5.95 -7.52 11.80
C LYS A 60 6.89 -6.34 12.07
N LEU A 61 7.43 -5.71 11.03
CA LEU A 61 8.35 -4.57 11.15
C LEU A 61 7.66 -3.38 11.84
N LEU A 62 6.43 -3.05 11.46
CA LEU A 62 5.67 -1.97 12.09
C LEU A 62 5.38 -2.29 13.56
N ARG A 63 5.14 -3.56 13.91
CA ARG A 63 4.92 -3.99 15.30
C ARG A 63 6.18 -3.84 16.14
N GLU A 64 7.31 -4.29 15.61
CA GLU A 64 8.62 -4.17 16.27
C GLU A 64 9.00 -2.71 16.53
N LYS A 65 8.66 -1.82 15.60
CA LYS A 65 8.86 -0.37 15.75
C LYS A 65 7.80 0.35 16.59
N GLY A 66 6.79 -0.36 17.10
CA GLY A 66 5.68 0.24 17.85
C GLY A 66 4.78 1.16 17.02
N LEU A 67 4.87 1.08 15.69
CA LEU A 67 4.11 1.89 14.73
C LEU A 67 2.76 1.28 14.36
N LEU A 68 2.50 0.03 14.78
CA LEU A 68 1.17 -0.57 14.68
C LEU A 68 0.31 -0.16 15.87
N LEU A 69 -0.71 0.65 15.57
CA LEU A 69 -1.72 1.05 16.53
C LEU A 69 -2.55 -0.17 16.95
N LYS A 70 -2.42 -0.56 18.22
CA LYS A 70 -3.34 -1.51 18.86
C LYS A 70 -4.62 -0.75 19.23
N LYS A 71 -5.75 -1.45 19.25
CA LYS A 71 -7.15 -0.97 19.42
C LYS A 71 -7.46 -0.10 20.68
N GLY A 72 -6.46 0.45 21.38
CA GLY A 72 -6.61 1.35 22.53
C GLY A 72 -5.80 2.65 22.44
N THR A 73 -5.03 2.87 21.38
CA THR A 73 -4.41 4.18 21.11
C THR A 73 -5.35 4.94 20.18
N ILE A 74 -6.03 5.97 20.68
CA ILE A 74 -6.93 6.82 19.87
C ILE A 74 -6.06 7.62 18.90
N VAL A 75 -5.79 7.04 17.74
CA VAL A 75 -5.22 7.71 16.56
C VAL A 75 -6.06 7.23 15.39
N ASP A 76 -6.56 8.17 14.60
CA ASP A 76 -7.46 7.94 13.47
C ASP A 76 -6.73 7.21 12.33
N SER A 77 -6.53 5.90 12.48
CA SER A 77 -5.92 5.05 11.48
C SER A 77 -6.74 3.79 11.35
N THR A 78 -7.72 3.85 10.45
CA THR A 78 -8.53 2.70 10.10
C THR A 78 -7.69 1.77 9.23
N ILE A 79 -7.35 0.57 9.74
CA ILE A 79 -6.81 -0.52 8.91
C ILE A 79 -7.98 -1.06 8.09
N ILE A 80 -8.04 -0.74 6.80
CA ILE A 80 -9.09 -1.21 5.88
C ILE A 80 -8.46 -2.24 4.94
N SER A 81 -9.03 -3.44 4.92
CA SER A 81 -8.70 -4.45 3.91
C SER A 81 -9.26 -4.03 2.55
N ALA A 82 -8.43 -4.06 1.51
CA ALA A 82 -8.89 -3.87 0.15
C ALA A 82 -9.75 -5.07 -0.30
N PRO A 83 -10.90 -4.85 -0.97
CA PRO A 83 -11.63 -5.88 -1.66
C PRO A 83 -10.78 -6.44 -2.80
N SER A 84 -10.84 -7.76 -2.97
CA SER A 84 -10.27 -8.44 -4.11
C SER A 84 -10.96 -7.97 -5.40
N SER A 85 -10.15 -7.64 -6.41
CA SER A 85 -10.59 -7.30 -7.78
C SER A 85 -11.31 -8.46 -8.46
#